data_AF-A0A832EA05-F1
#
_entry.id   AF-A0A832EA05-F1
#
_cell.length_a   1.000
_cell.length_b   1.000
_cell.length_c   1.000
_cell.angle_alpha   90.00
_cell.angle_beta   90.00
_cell.angle_gamma   90.00
#
_symmetry.space_group_name_H-M   'P 1'
#
loop_
_entity.id
_entity.type
_entity.pdbx_description
1 polymer ?
#
loop_
_entity_poly.entity_id
_entity_poly.type
_entity_poly.pdbx_seq_one_letter_code
_entity_poly.pdbx_strand_id
1 'polypeptide(L)' 'MDGERSLTFRDYIRLQLLEIQKHKWIESEKVGRDLGQEAVLDWIERYAEAFRRYYEPMLRDD' A
#
# COMPACT_ATOMS: atom_id res chain seq x y z
N MET A 1 -21.24 -12.23 -7.64
CA MET A 1 -20.36 -12.95 -8.59
C MET A 1 -19.29 -11.95 -9.02
N ASP A 2 -18.29 -11.73 -8.18
CA ASP A 2 -17.12 -10.88 -8.48
C ASP A 2 -16.19 -11.67 -9.42
N GLY A 3 -16.63 -11.81 -10.67
CA GLY A 3 -15.72 -12.17 -11.74
C GLY A 3 -14.80 -10.98 -12.01
N GLU A 4 -13.50 -11.25 -12.16
CA GLU A 4 -12.56 -10.38 -12.90
C GLU A 4 -11.83 -9.26 -12.13
N ARG A 5 -11.48 -9.46 -10.85
CA ARG A 5 -10.33 -8.74 -10.27
C ARG A 5 -9.19 -9.70 -10.01
N SER A 6 -8.39 -9.90 -11.05
CA SER A 6 -7.19 -10.72 -11.02
C SER A 6 -5.99 -9.80 -11.16
N LEU A 7 -5.24 -9.60 -10.08
CA LEU A 7 -4.08 -8.71 -10.04
C LEU A 7 -2.82 -9.48 -10.40
N THR A 8 -1.98 -8.87 -11.24
CA THR A 8 -0.61 -9.37 -11.39
C THR A 8 0.23 -8.95 -10.18
N PHE A 9 1.33 -9.66 -9.93
CA PHE A 9 2.30 -9.24 -8.92
C PHE A 9 2.79 -7.81 -9.17
N ARG A 10 2.97 -7.42 -10.44
CA ARG A 10 3.36 -6.06 -10.83
C ARG A 10 2.31 -5.03 -10.41
N ASP A 11 1.03 -5.33 -10.59
CA ASP A 11 -0.06 -4.43 -10.18
C ASP A 11 -0.13 -4.31 -8.66
N TYR A 12 0.03 -5.41 -7.93
CA TYR A 12 0.11 -5.41 -6.47
C TYR A 12 1.22 -4.50 -5.95
N ILE A 13 2.45 -4.64 -6.49
CA ILE A 13 3.57 -3.78 -6.09
C ILE A 13 3.29 -2.32 -6.42
N ARG A 14 2.67 -2.03 -7.58
CA ARG A 14 2.29 -0.67 -7.95
C ARG A 14 1.28 -0.07 -6.97
N LEU A 15 0.24 -0.83 -6.59
CA LEU A 15 -0.77 -0.40 -5.63
C LEU A 15 -0.17 -0.16 -4.25
N GLN A 16 0.72 -1.05 -3.81
CA GLN A 16 1.43 -0.91 -2.52
C GLN A 16 2.24 0.39 -2.47
N LEU A 17 3.02 0.67 -3.53
CA LEU A 17 3.81 1.89 -3.62
C LEU A 17 2.93 3.14 -3.62
N LEU A 18 1.79 3.12 -4.34
CA LEU A 18 0.86 4.25 -4.35
C LEU A 18 0.27 4.52 -2.96
N GLU A 19 -0.09 3.48 -2.21
CA GLU A 19 -0.64 3.65 -0.86
C GLU A 19 0.43 4.16 0.12
N ILE A 20 1.66 3.66 0.04
CA ILE A 20 2.79 4.19 0.83
C ILE A 20 3.03 5.66 0.54
N GLN A 21 3.05 6.06 -0.74
CA GLN A 21 3.29 7.44 -1.13
C GLN A 21 2.16 8.37 -0.67
N LYS A 22 0.91 7.91 -0.76
CA LYS A 22 -0.25 8.63 -0.25
C LYS A 22 -0.18 8.79 1.27
N HIS A 23 0.15 7.74 2.00
CA HIS A 23 0.35 7.81 3.45
C HIS A 23 1.45 8.79 3.82
N LYS A 24 2.61 8.69 3.17
CA LYS A 24 3.74 9.60 3.36
C LYS A 24 3.30 11.06 3.17
N TRP A 25 2.59 11.36 2.08
CA TRP A 25 2.10 12.71 1.82
C TRP A 25 1.15 13.18 2.94
N ILE A 26 0.12 12.41 3.28
CA ILE A 26 -0.86 12.76 4.32
C ILE A 26 -0.18 13.03 5.66
N GLU A 27 0.72 12.17 6.11
CA GLU A 27 1.40 12.35 7.39
C GLU A 27 2.38 13.53 7.36
N SER A 28 3.04 13.78 6.23
CA SER A 28 3.91 14.94 6.07
C SER A 28 3.12 16.26 6.13
N GLU A 29 1.94 16.31 5.49
CA GLU A 29 1.05 17.48 5.54
C GLU A 29 0.54 17.74 6.97
N LYS A 30 0.23 16.69 7.74
CA LYS A 30 -0.23 16.82 9.14
C LYS A 30 0.82 17.42 10.06
N VAL A 31 2.09 17.08 9.86
CA VAL A 31 3.20 17.55 10.70
C VAL A 31 3.80 18.87 10.15
N GLY A 32 3.53 19.20 8.90
CA GLY A 32 4.07 20.39 8.23
C GLY A 32 5.54 20.26 7.83
N ARG A 33 6.05 19.03 7.69
CA ARG A 33 7.41 18.73 7.19
C ARG A 33 7.41 17.41 6.42
N ASP A 34 8.35 17.23 5.48
CA ASP A 34 8.56 15.92 4.85
C ASP A 34 9.05 14.92 5.91
N LEU A 35 8.27 13.85 6.10
CA LEU A 35 8.63 12.76 7.02
C LEU A 35 9.53 11.70 6.36
N GLY A 36 9.68 11.74 5.04
CA GLY A 36 10.59 10.84 4.34
C GLY A 36 10.35 9.36 4.67
N GLN A 37 11.37 8.74 5.25
CA GLN A 37 11.37 7.32 5.66
C GLN A 37 10.54 7.05 6.93
N GLU A 38 10.38 8.03 7.82
CA GLU A 38 9.63 7.87 9.08
C GLU A 38 8.18 7.46 8.79
N ALA A 39 7.55 8.10 7.81
CA ALA A 39 6.17 7.77 7.41
C ALA A 39 6.07 6.41 6.68
N VAL A 40 7.12 5.98 5.98
CA VAL A 40 7.14 4.65 5.34
C VAL A 40 7.20 3.55 6.40
N LEU A 41 8.02 3.74 7.45
CA LEU A 41 8.11 2.79 8.57
C LEU A 41 6.77 2.72 9.33
N ASP A 42 6.16 3.86 9.65
CA ASP A 42 4.81 3.90 10.25
C ASP A 42 3.79 3.15 9.38
N TRP A 43 3.85 3.32 8.06
CA TRP A 43 2.94 2.60 7.17
C TRP A 43 3.14 1.09 7.23
N ILE A 44 4.40 0.64 7.22
CA ILE A 44 4.75 -0.78 7.28
C ILE A 44 4.23 -1.41 8.57
N GLU A 45 4.45 -0.75 9.70
CA GLU A 45 4.05 -1.28 11.01
C GLU A 45 2.53 -1.33 11.19
N ARG A 46 1.78 -0.40 10.59
CA ARG A 46 0.35 -0.20 10.93
C ARG A 46 -0.62 -0.67 9.85
N TYR A 47 -0.21 -0.67 8.59
CA TYR A 47 -1.13 -0.90 7.47
C TYR A 47 -0.69 -2.02 6.51
N ALA A 48 0.61 -2.39 6.47
CA ALA A 48 1.08 -3.37 5.48
C ALA A 48 0.45 -4.76 5.63
N GLU A 49 0.17 -5.20 6.86
CA GLU A 49 -0.51 -6.48 7.11
C GLU A 49 -1.94 -6.47 6.54
N ALA A 50 -2.70 -5.42 6.85
CA ALA A 50 -4.07 -5.28 6.36
C ALA A 50 -4.11 -5.14 4.83
N PHE A 51 -3.18 -4.37 4.27
CA PHE A 51 -3.01 -4.22 2.83
C PHE A 51 -2.74 -5.59 2.16
N ARG A 52 -1.78 -6.35 2.68
CA ARG A 52 -1.49 -7.70 2.16
C ARG A 52 -2.72 -8.60 2.23
N ARG A 53 -3.38 -8.69 3.38
CA ARG A 53 -4.57 -9.56 3.55
C ARG A 53 -5.71 -9.23 2.59
N TYR A 54 -5.84 -7.96 2.22
CA TYR A 54 -6.88 -7.52 1.28
C TYR A 54 -6.53 -7.90 -0.18
N TYR A 55 -5.28 -7.69 -0.60
CA TYR A 55 -4.88 -7.85 -1.99
C TYR A 55 -4.32 -9.24 -2.34
N GLU A 56 -3.77 -9.98 -1.38
CA GLU A 56 -3.19 -11.31 -1.59
C GLU A 56 -4.19 -12.32 -2.19
N PRO A 57 -5.47 -12.40 -1.76
CA PRO A 57 -6.46 -13.27 -2.40
C PRO A 57 -6.80 -12.88 -3.85
N MET A 58 -6.43 -11.66 -4.27
CA MET A 58 -6.67 -11.15 -5.62
C MET A 58 -5.48 -11.39 -6.56
N LEU A 59 -4.34 -11.86 -6.03
CA LEU A 59 -3.16 -12.17 -6.83
C LEU A 59 -3.39 -13.42 -7.68
N ARG A 60 -2.89 -13.39 -8.92
CA ARG A 60 -2.79 -14.56 -9.78
C ARG A 60 -1.70 -15.50 -9.29
N ASP A 61 -1.99 -16.80 -9.23
CA ASP A 61 -1.01 -17.86 -9.39
C ASP A 61 -0.51 -17.77 -10.85
N ASP A 62 0.70 -17.26 -11.06
CA ASP A 62 1.41 -17.34 -12.35
C ASP A 62 2.43 -18.47 -12.28
#